data_AF-A0A2S5RDR4-F1
#
_entry.id   AF-A0A2S5RDR4-F1
#
_cell.length_a   1.000
_cell.length_b   1.000
_cell.length_c   1.000
_cell.angle_alpha   90.00
_cell.angle_beta   90.00
_cell.angle_gamma   90.00
#
_symmetry.space_group_name_H-M   'P 1'
#
loop_
_entity.id
_entity.type
_entity.pdbx_description
1 polymer ?
#
loop_
_entity_poly.entity_id
_entity_poly.type
_entity_poly.pdbx_seq_one_letter_code
_entity_poly.pdbx_strand_id
1 'polypeptide(L)'
;MKNTNFKCPKCGQEFSLDELFDHNKEQFNEFINHQVQLKMADEIAKEKAIILREQDAIQTKQKADLEASFNQKQLEFAKIIEQLKNQLESIEKNKDLEKQNELIAQKMKIEELNHQEKTRLSLEASKTIEQLKNQVESIAKNLDLEKQNELIVQKMKIEELNQQEKTRLSLEMVKLQDKINQVEFQKTADIEHQVLLKEKEMQQIIEKQQNEINELNLKNSQFKIIHSKAKGENFENEVESELRKGFGYFDSIQKINDSIDGVKADFLQIVKNANNETMGKIVYEVKNAEWKDSWVGKLAIDTANQQAKYGILIATSFNDKYKGDLSFIKSEEYANIWITDPNSFVFVGQVIRKLIEMENKFETERKKMASAFEDNGIQKLYEKQQEEIRKFMEVKLPSIWKKFKKQFDDLENVQKALGRSAETIGKSKDILEKNIKTQIIGFLEKISGINIDTTTEEE
;
A
#
# COMPACT_ATOMS: atom_id res chain seq x y z
N MET A 1 -96.25 -69.27 150.21
CA MET A 1 -95.76 -68.69 151.49
C MET A 1 -96.98 -68.20 152.28
N LYS A 2 -96.95 -68.28 153.62
CA LYS A 2 -98.07 -68.07 154.56
C LYS A 2 -99.02 -66.91 154.18
N ASN A 3 -100.33 -67.19 154.14
CA ASN A 3 -101.38 -66.18 153.95
C ASN A 3 -101.26 -65.11 155.04
N THR A 4 -100.88 -63.91 154.61
CA THR A 4 -100.75 -62.73 155.45
C THR A 4 -101.91 -61.82 155.07
N ASN A 5 -102.96 -61.74 155.91
CA ASN A 5 -104.11 -60.88 155.66
C ASN A 5 -103.77 -59.43 156.01
N PHE A 6 -104.01 -58.50 155.08
CA PHE A 6 -103.77 -57.07 155.29
C PHE A 6 -105.08 -56.35 155.57
N LYS A 7 -105.10 -55.45 156.57
CA LYS A 7 -106.28 -54.63 156.92
C LYS A 7 -106.22 -53.27 156.23
N CYS A 8 -107.29 -52.93 155.51
CA CYS A 8 -107.46 -51.60 154.93
C CYS A 8 -107.54 -50.52 156.04
N PRO A 9 -106.67 -49.50 156.05
CA PRO A 9 -106.67 -48.46 157.09
C PRO A 9 -107.93 -47.58 157.09
N LYS A 10 -108.75 -47.64 156.04
CA LYS A 10 -109.90 -46.74 155.84
C LYS A 10 -111.27 -47.39 156.13
N CYS A 11 -111.40 -48.70 155.93
CA CYS A 11 -112.67 -49.42 156.12
C CYS A 11 -112.55 -50.72 156.94
N GLY A 12 -111.36 -51.11 157.38
CA GLY A 12 -111.16 -52.25 158.27
C GLY A 12 -111.34 -53.64 157.65
N GLN A 13 -111.63 -53.73 156.35
CA GLN A 13 -111.81 -54.99 155.64
C GLN A 13 -110.46 -55.70 155.38
N GLU A 14 -110.41 -57.01 155.62
CA GLU A 14 -109.24 -57.86 155.38
C GLU A 14 -109.33 -58.49 153.98
N PHE A 15 -108.25 -58.37 153.21
CA PHE A 15 -108.11 -58.97 151.87
C PHE A 15 -106.74 -59.63 151.70
N SER A 16 -106.63 -60.54 150.73
CA SER A 16 -105.42 -61.32 150.46
C SER A 16 -104.59 -60.71 149.32
N LEU A 17 -103.28 -60.98 149.30
CA LEU A 17 -102.36 -60.44 148.28
C LEU A 17 -102.75 -60.84 146.85
N ASP A 18 -103.43 -61.97 146.69
CA ASP A 18 -103.85 -62.49 145.38
C ASP A 18 -104.97 -61.63 144.75
N GLU A 19 -105.80 -60.95 145.55
CA GLU A 19 -106.84 -60.05 145.03
C GLU A 19 -106.27 -58.72 144.51
N LEU A 20 -105.02 -58.35 144.89
CA LEU A 20 -104.36 -57.13 144.42
C LEU A 20 -103.73 -57.29 143.01
N PHE A 21 -103.34 -58.52 142.64
CA PHE A 21 -102.67 -58.81 141.37
C PHE A 21 -103.63 -58.95 140.17
N ASP A 22 -104.89 -59.33 140.40
CA ASP A 22 -105.87 -59.51 139.32
C ASP A 22 -106.44 -58.20 138.75
N HIS A 23 -106.18 -57.05 139.37
CA HIS A 23 -106.72 -55.75 138.90
C HIS A 23 -105.77 -54.93 137.99
N ASN A 24 -104.52 -55.33 137.71
CA ASN A 24 -103.57 -54.48 136.95
C ASN A 24 -102.60 -55.21 135.99
N LYS A 25 -102.98 -56.37 135.46
CA LYS A 25 -102.11 -57.23 134.62
C LYS A 25 -101.73 -56.63 133.25
N GLU A 26 -102.58 -55.79 132.66
CA GLU A 26 -102.33 -55.18 131.34
C GLU A 26 -101.22 -54.13 131.37
N GLN A 27 -101.21 -53.22 132.36
CA GLN A 27 -100.24 -52.12 132.43
C GLN A 27 -98.80 -52.62 132.63
N PHE A 28 -98.62 -53.75 133.33
CA PHE A 28 -97.29 -54.33 133.51
C PHE A 28 -96.75 -54.97 132.21
N ASN A 29 -97.61 -55.60 131.41
CA ASN A 29 -97.22 -56.17 130.11
C ASN A 29 -96.84 -55.08 129.10
N GLU A 30 -97.51 -53.92 129.10
CA GLU A 30 -97.14 -52.78 128.26
C GLU A 30 -95.74 -52.24 128.59
N PHE A 31 -95.40 -52.12 129.88
CA PHE A 31 -94.09 -51.63 130.31
C PHE A 31 -92.94 -52.54 129.84
N ILE A 32 -93.10 -53.86 129.97
CA ILE A 32 -92.10 -54.83 129.52
C ILE A 32 -91.95 -54.79 127.99
N ASN A 33 -93.05 -54.74 127.25
CA ASN A 33 -93.01 -54.63 125.78
C ASN A 33 -92.30 -53.35 125.32
N HIS A 34 -92.53 -52.22 126.00
CA HIS A 34 -91.86 -50.97 125.65
C HIS A 34 -90.34 -51.03 125.90
N GLN A 35 -89.90 -51.61 127.00
CA GLN A 35 -88.47 -51.79 127.30
C GLN A 35 -87.77 -52.73 126.31
N VAL A 36 -88.44 -53.80 125.87
CA VAL A 36 -87.89 -54.70 124.85
C VAL A 36 -87.76 -53.98 123.50
N GLN A 37 -88.76 -53.19 123.09
CA GLN A 37 -88.70 -52.42 121.85
C GLN A 37 -87.56 -51.40 121.84
N LEU A 38 -87.32 -50.71 122.96
CA LEU A 38 -86.22 -49.74 123.07
C LEU A 38 -84.85 -50.40 122.92
N LYS A 39 -84.63 -51.57 123.54
CA LYS A 39 -83.37 -52.31 123.37
C LYS A 39 -83.18 -52.85 121.95
N MET A 40 -84.24 -53.38 121.34
CA MET A 40 -84.18 -53.82 119.94
C MET A 40 -83.86 -52.65 119.01
N ALA A 41 -84.44 -51.47 119.22
CA ALA A 41 -84.16 -50.28 118.42
C ALA A 41 -82.69 -49.83 118.54
N ASP A 42 -82.09 -49.88 119.73
CA ASP A 42 -80.68 -49.53 119.95
C ASP A 42 -79.71 -50.54 119.31
N GLU A 43 -80.02 -51.84 119.37
CA GLU A 43 -79.23 -52.87 118.68
C GLU A 43 -79.31 -52.73 117.15
N ILE A 44 -80.51 -52.50 116.60
CA ILE A 44 -80.70 -52.23 115.16
C ILE A 44 -79.93 -50.99 114.72
N ALA A 45 -79.92 -49.92 115.53
CA ALA A 45 -79.18 -48.70 115.22
C ALA A 45 -77.65 -48.94 115.20
N LYS A 46 -77.12 -49.74 116.14
CA LYS A 46 -75.71 -50.13 116.17
C LYS A 46 -75.33 -50.98 114.96
N GLU A 47 -76.14 -51.97 114.62
CA GLU A 47 -75.89 -52.86 113.47
C GLU A 47 -75.95 -52.09 112.15
N LYS A 48 -76.92 -51.19 112.00
CA LYS A 48 -77.00 -50.28 110.83
C LYS A 48 -75.76 -49.39 110.71
N ALA A 49 -75.23 -48.88 111.82
CA ALA A 49 -74.02 -48.05 111.81
C ALA A 49 -72.76 -48.84 111.40
N ILE A 50 -72.67 -50.12 111.76
CA ILE A 50 -71.59 -51.02 111.33
C ILE A 50 -71.66 -51.26 109.83
N ILE A 51 -72.84 -51.63 109.32
CA ILE A 51 -73.06 -51.88 107.88
C ILE A 51 -72.71 -50.63 107.05
N LEU A 52 -73.10 -49.44 107.51
CA LEU A 52 -72.78 -48.19 106.81
C LEU A 52 -71.27 -47.96 106.70
N ARG A 53 -70.52 -48.19 107.78
CA ARG A 53 -69.05 -48.04 107.79
C ARG A 53 -68.37 -49.06 106.87
N GLU A 54 -68.85 -50.30 106.85
CA GLU A 54 -68.33 -51.32 105.95
C GLU A 54 -68.61 -50.95 104.48
N GLN A 55 -69.80 -50.44 104.18
CA GLN A 55 -70.15 -49.98 102.84
C GLN A 55 -69.29 -48.80 102.38
N ASP A 56 -69.05 -47.81 103.25
CA ASP A 56 -68.16 -46.68 102.96
C ASP A 56 -66.72 -47.13 102.74
N ALA A 57 -66.23 -48.08 103.55
CA ALA A 57 -64.89 -48.64 103.39
C ALA A 57 -64.73 -49.39 102.05
N ILE A 58 -65.74 -50.17 101.64
CA ILE A 58 -65.77 -50.86 100.35
C ILE A 58 -65.78 -49.86 99.19
N GLN A 59 -66.63 -48.83 99.24
CA GLN A 59 -66.69 -47.80 98.19
C GLN A 59 -65.38 -47.02 98.08
N THR A 60 -64.77 -46.68 99.20
CA THR A 60 -63.48 -45.96 99.23
C THR A 60 -62.38 -46.81 98.60
N LYS A 61 -62.33 -48.11 98.90
CA LYS A 61 -61.38 -49.03 98.29
C LYS A 61 -61.60 -49.19 96.77
N GLN A 62 -62.84 -49.36 96.33
CA GLN A 62 -63.18 -49.43 94.90
C GLN A 62 -62.76 -48.17 94.14
N LYS A 63 -62.98 -46.99 94.73
CA LYS A 63 -62.58 -45.72 94.13
C LYS A 63 -61.05 -45.61 94.02
N ALA A 64 -60.31 -46.00 95.07
CA ALA A 64 -58.86 -46.00 95.06
C ALA A 64 -58.28 -46.98 94.01
N ASP A 65 -58.86 -48.18 93.88
CA ASP A 65 -58.44 -49.18 92.88
C ASP A 65 -58.71 -48.69 91.45
N LEU A 66 -59.84 -48.02 91.21
CA LEU A 66 -60.19 -47.39 89.93
C LEU A 66 -59.22 -46.24 89.58
N GLU A 67 -58.92 -45.36 90.54
CA GLU A 67 -57.97 -44.25 90.35
C GLU A 67 -56.55 -44.78 90.06
N ALA A 68 -56.11 -45.83 90.77
CA ALA A 68 -54.83 -46.48 90.50
C ALA A 68 -54.77 -47.09 89.10
N SER A 69 -55.83 -47.80 88.68
CA SER A 69 -55.91 -48.38 87.33
C SER A 69 -55.94 -47.30 86.24
N PHE A 70 -56.64 -46.19 86.48
CA PHE A 70 -56.69 -45.05 85.57
C PHE A 70 -55.30 -44.42 85.40
N ASN A 71 -54.61 -44.14 86.50
CA ASN A 71 -53.27 -43.55 86.49
C ASN A 71 -52.25 -44.47 85.81
N GLN A 72 -52.35 -45.80 86.02
CA GLN A 72 -51.51 -46.77 85.32
C GLN A 72 -51.74 -46.71 83.81
N LYS A 73 -53.00 -46.72 83.37
CA LYS A 73 -53.33 -46.61 81.93
C LYS A 73 -52.86 -45.28 81.34
N GLN A 74 -52.99 -44.18 82.08
CA GLN A 74 -52.52 -42.86 81.63
C GLN A 74 -50.99 -42.85 81.39
N LEU A 75 -50.23 -43.51 82.28
CA LEU A 75 -48.79 -43.64 82.13
C LEU A 75 -48.40 -44.55 80.95
N GLU A 76 -49.13 -45.65 80.73
CA GLU A 76 -48.93 -46.52 79.57
C GLU A 76 -49.22 -45.78 78.26
N PHE A 77 -50.30 -44.99 78.19
CA PHE A 77 -50.59 -44.16 77.02
C PHE A 77 -49.49 -43.11 76.76
N ALA A 78 -48.96 -42.48 77.81
CA ALA A 78 -47.86 -41.52 77.66
C ALA A 78 -46.61 -42.18 77.06
N LYS A 79 -46.27 -43.41 77.50
CA LYS A 79 -45.13 -44.17 76.93
C LYS A 79 -45.36 -44.53 75.47
N ILE A 80 -46.58 -44.93 75.08
CA ILE A 80 -46.92 -45.26 73.70
C ILE A 80 -46.81 -44.02 72.80
N ILE A 81 -47.33 -42.88 73.26
CA ILE A 81 -47.24 -41.60 72.52
C ILE A 81 -45.77 -41.24 72.27
N GLU A 82 -44.90 -41.40 73.27
CA GLU A 82 -43.48 -41.09 73.15
C GLU A 82 -42.76 -42.05 72.17
N GLN A 83 -43.10 -43.34 72.19
CA GLN A 83 -42.57 -44.30 71.22
C GLN A 83 -43.00 -43.96 69.79
N LEU A 84 -44.27 -43.59 69.58
CA LEU A 84 -44.78 -43.19 68.26
C LEU A 84 -44.12 -41.92 67.74
N LYS A 85 -43.85 -40.93 68.62
CA LYS A 85 -43.11 -39.71 68.24
C LYS A 85 -41.69 -40.04 67.76
N ASN A 86 -40.96 -40.87 68.50
CA ASN A 86 -39.60 -41.27 68.12
C ASN A 86 -39.58 -42.06 66.81
N GLN A 87 -40.57 -42.93 66.58
CA GLN A 87 -40.72 -43.62 65.29
C GLN A 87 -40.99 -42.65 64.15
N LEU A 88 -41.89 -41.68 64.33
CA LEU A 88 -42.17 -40.65 63.32
C LEU A 88 -40.91 -39.84 62.97
N GLU A 89 -40.15 -39.39 63.96
CA GLU A 89 -38.92 -38.61 63.73
C GLU A 89 -37.87 -39.44 62.96
N SER A 90 -37.75 -40.74 63.25
CA SER A 90 -36.84 -41.63 62.52
C SER A 90 -37.26 -41.83 61.06
N ILE A 91 -38.56 -41.92 60.80
CA ILE A 91 -39.11 -42.07 59.44
C ILE A 91 -38.89 -40.78 58.63
N GLU A 92 -39.10 -39.61 59.24
CA GLU A 92 -38.87 -38.33 58.58
C GLU A 92 -37.40 -38.14 58.21
N LYS A 93 -36.46 -38.44 59.12
CA LYS A 93 -35.01 -38.38 58.84
C LYS A 93 -34.61 -39.32 57.70
N ASN A 94 -35.13 -40.54 57.68
CA ASN A 94 -34.82 -41.50 56.60
C ASN A 94 -35.37 -41.02 55.26
N LYS A 95 -36.59 -40.48 55.23
CA LYS A 95 -37.21 -39.95 54.01
C LYS A 95 -36.45 -38.75 53.44
N ASP A 96 -35.91 -37.89 54.30
CA ASP A 96 -35.09 -36.76 53.87
C ASP A 96 -33.73 -37.21 53.34
N LEU A 97 -33.12 -38.24 53.95
CA LEU A 97 -31.89 -38.84 53.47
C LEU A 97 -32.08 -39.52 52.10
N GLU A 98 -33.18 -40.25 51.90
CA GLU A 98 -33.54 -40.85 50.60
C GLU A 98 -33.67 -39.77 49.51
N LYS A 99 -34.40 -38.68 49.79
CA LYS A 99 -34.53 -37.56 48.84
C LYS A 99 -33.18 -36.91 48.50
N GLN A 100 -32.29 -36.74 49.48
CA GLN A 100 -30.96 -36.19 49.24
C GLN A 100 -30.13 -37.12 48.34
N ASN A 101 -30.18 -38.43 48.59
CA ASN A 101 -29.48 -39.42 47.77
C ASN A 101 -30.02 -39.46 46.34
N GLU A 102 -31.35 -39.40 46.15
CA GLU A 102 -31.97 -39.30 44.83
C GLU A 102 -31.52 -38.04 44.07
N LEU A 103 -31.47 -36.89 44.76
CA LEU A 103 -31.02 -35.63 44.16
C LEU A 103 -29.55 -35.69 43.73
N ILE A 104 -28.68 -36.31 44.54
CA ILE A 104 -27.27 -36.51 44.19
C ILE A 104 -27.14 -37.42 42.97
N ALA A 105 -27.88 -38.54 42.94
CA ALA A 105 -27.87 -39.46 41.81
C ALA A 105 -28.33 -38.79 40.51
N GLN A 106 -29.37 -37.95 40.56
CA GLN A 106 -29.83 -37.17 39.41
C GLN A 106 -28.78 -36.16 38.93
N LYS A 107 -28.11 -35.44 39.85
CA LYS A 107 -27.05 -34.50 39.51
C LYS A 107 -25.87 -35.18 38.82
N MET A 108 -25.41 -36.32 39.36
CA MET A 108 -24.34 -37.10 38.73
C MET A 108 -24.72 -37.57 37.33
N LYS A 109 -25.98 -37.95 37.11
CA LYS A 109 -26.45 -38.36 35.78
C LYS A 109 -26.47 -37.20 34.78
N ILE A 110 -26.87 -36.01 35.22
CA ILE A 110 -26.85 -34.79 34.40
C ILE A 110 -25.41 -34.42 34.04
N GLU A 111 -24.48 -34.47 34.98
CA GLU A 111 -23.06 -34.19 34.72
C GLU A 111 -22.45 -35.19 33.73
N GLU A 112 -22.76 -36.47 33.85
CA GLU A 112 -22.32 -37.51 32.91
C GLU A 112 -22.83 -37.24 31.48
N LEU A 113 -24.13 -36.92 31.34
CA LEU A 113 -24.73 -36.61 30.05
C LEU A 113 -24.12 -35.35 29.43
N ASN A 114 -23.91 -34.29 30.23
CA ASN A 114 -23.26 -33.06 29.78
C ASN A 114 -21.82 -33.31 29.32
N HIS A 115 -21.08 -34.18 30.03
CA HIS A 115 -19.71 -34.53 29.63
C HIS A 115 -19.68 -35.31 28.31
N GLN A 116 -20.59 -36.27 28.14
CA GLN A 116 -20.73 -37.03 26.90
C GLN A 116 -21.12 -36.11 25.72
N GLU A 117 -22.08 -35.21 25.92
CA GLU A 117 -22.51 -34.27 24.90
C GLU A 117 -21.39 -33.29 24.52
N LYS A 118 -20.67 -32.74 25.49
CA LYS A 118 -19.50 -31.88 25.24
C LYS A 118 -18.42 -32.60 24.43
N THR A 119 -18.16 -33.88 24.75
CA THR A 119 -17.18 -34.69 24.01
C THR A 119 -17.64 -34.96 22.58
N ARG A 120 -18.94 -35.24 22.38
CA ARG A 120 -19.52 -35.41 21.05
C ARG A 120 -19.42 -34.13 20.21
N LEU A 121 -19.83 -32.99 20.77
CA LEU A 121 -19.76 -31.69 20.10
C LEU A 121 -18.31 -31.30 19.76
N SER A 122 -17.36 -31.57 20.66
CA SER A 122 -15.93 -31.34 20.39
C SER A 122 -15.40 -32.21 19.25
N LEU A 123 -15.86 -33.46 19.13
CA LEU A 123 -15.47 -34.36 18.04
C LEU A 123 -16.11 -33.98 16.70
N GLU A 124 -17.36 -33.51 16.73
CA GLU A 124 -18.04 -32.98 15.53
C GLU A 124 -17.36 -31.69 15.05
N ALA A 125 -17.07 -30.76 15.96
CA ALA A 125 -16.35 -29.54 15.65
C ALA A 125 -14.97 -29.81 15.04
N SER A 126 -14.20 -30.78 15.58
CA SER A 126 -12.89 -31.12 15.02
C SER A 126 -12.97 -31.72 13.62
N LYS A 127 -13.99 -32.54 13.33
CA LYS A 127 -14.25 -33.05 11.98
C LYS A 127 -14.62 -31.94 11.01
N THR A 128 -15.47 -30.99 11.41
CA THR A 128 -15.87 -29.86 10.58
C THR A 128 -14.68 -28.94 10.29
N ILE A 129 -13.84 -28.65 11.28
CA ILE A 129 -12.61 -27.87 11.10
C ILE A 129 -11.68 -28.55 10.08
N GLU A 130 -11.49 -29.86 10.19
CA GLU A 130 -10.64 -30.61 9.24
C GLU A 130 -11.23 -30.59 7.82
N GLN A 131 -12.55 -30.71 7.67
CA GLN A 131 -13.21 -30.60 6.36
C GLN A 131 -13.05 -29.20 5.75
N LEU A 132 -13.26 -28.15 6.54
CA LEU A 132 -13.08 -26.77 6.09
C LEU A 132 -11.63 -26.50 5.70
N LYS A 133 -10.67 -27.01 6.47
CA LYS A 133 -9.23 -26.88 6.17
C LYS A 133 -8.88 -27.51 4.81
N ASN A 134 -9.39 -28.71 4.54
CA ASN A 134 -9.19 -29.39 3.26
C ASN A 134 -9.85 -28.63 2.09
N GLN A 135 -11.04 -28.05 2.31
CA GLN A 135 -11.70 -27.21 1.31
C GLN A 135 -10.89 -25.95 1.00
N VAL A 136 -10.42 -25.23 2.04
CA VAL A 136 -9.59 -24.03 1.89
C VAL A 136 -8.29 -24.35 1.13
N GLU A 137 -7.64 -25.48 1.44
CA GLU A 137 -6.42 -25.90 0.73
C GLU A 137 -6.70 -26.21 -0.76
N SER A 138 -7.84 -26.84 -1.07
CA SER A 138 -8.23 -27.12 -2.45
C SER A 138 -8.52 -25.84 -3.25
N ILE A 139 -9.21 -24.87 -2.62
CA ILE A 139 -9.51 -23.57 -3.22
C ILE A 139 -8.21 -22.79 -3.46
N ALA A 140 -7.30 -22.77 -2.48
CA ALA A 140 -6.00 -22.10 -2.61
C ALA A 140 -5.18 -22.66 -3.78
N LYS A 141 -5.15 -23.99 -3.95
CA LYS A 141 -4.47 -24.64 -5.09
C LYS A 141 -5.11 -24.28 -6.43
N ASN A 142 -6.44 -24.28 -6.51
CA ASN A 142 -7.14 -23.89 -7.74
C ASN A 142 -6.91 -22.42 -8.11
N LEU A 143 -6.90 -21.53 -7.11
CA LEU A 143 -6.70 -20.11 -7.30
C LEU A 143 -5.26 -19.78 -7.74
N ASP A 144 -4.27 -20.56 -7.28
CA ASP A 144 -2.89 -20.47 -7.76
C ASP A 144 -2.78 -20.93 -9.23
N LEU A 145 -3.44 -22.05 -9.57
CA LEU A 145 -3.48 -22.55 -10.94
C LEU A 145 -4.16 -21.55 -11.90
N GLU A 146 -5.24 -20.91 -11.47
CA GLU A 146 -5.94 -19.88 -12.24
C GLU A 146 -5.06 -18.65 -12.49
N LYS A 147 -4.33 -18.19 -11.46
CA LYS A 147 -3.33 -17.11 -11.61
C LYS A 147 -2.20 -17.48 -12.58
N GLN A 148 -1.71 -18.71 -12.53
CA GLN A 148 -0.69 -19.18 -13.46
C GLN A 148 -1.20 -19.21 -14.90
N ASN A 149 -2.44 -19.67 -15.10
CA ASN A 149 -3.09 -19.67 -16.42
C ASN A 149 -3.30 -18.24 -16.95
N GLU A 150 -3.76 -17.31 -16.11
CA GLU A 150 -3.93 -15.90 -16.50
C GLU A 150 -2.59 -15.28 -16.90
N LEU A 151 -1.51 -15.56 -16.17
CA LEU A 151 -0.17 -15.10 -16.50
C LEU A 151 0.32 -15.65 -17.85
N ILE A 152 0.02 -16.92 -18.16
CA ILE A 152 0.34 -17.52 -19.47
C ILE A 152 -0.43 -16.80 -20.59
N VAL A 153 -1.73 -16.56 -20.41
CA VAL A 153 -2.56 -15.85 -21.39
C VAL A 153 -2.02 -14.43 -21.64
N GLN A 154 -1.66 -13.71 -20.58
CA GLN A 154 -1.06 -12.38 -20.70
C GLN A 154 0.27 -12.41 -21.46
N LYS A 155 1.15 -13.38 -21.16
CA LYS A 155 2.42 -13.56 -21.89
C LYS A 155 2.21 -13.84 -23.39
N MET A 156 1.25 -14.71 -23.72
CA MET A 156 0.90 -14.99 -25.11
C MET A 156 0.40 -13.74 -25.85
N LYS A 157 -0.40 -12.91 -25.17
CA LYS A 157 -0.90 -11.66 -25.77
C LYS A 157 0.21 -10.65 -26.04
N ILE A 158 1.17 -10.52 -25.12
CA ILE A 158 2.34 -9.65 -25.30
C ILE A 158 3.18 -10.12 -26.49
N GLU A 159 3.42 -11.43 -26.61
CA GLU A 159 4.20 -11.99 -27.72
C GLU A 159 3.51 -11.76 -29.07
N GLU A 160 2.17 -11.95 -29.14
CA GLU A 160 1.39 -11.66 -30.33
C GLU A 160 1.51 -10.18 -30.76
N LEU A 161 1.39 -9.25 -29.81
CA LEU A 161 1.55 -7.81 -30.08
C LEU A 161 2.96 -7.47 -30.54
N ASN A 162 3.99 -8.05 -29.91
CA ASN A 162 5.38 -7.88 -30.33
C ASN A 162 5.62 -8.39 -31.76
N GLN A 163 5.00 -9.51 -32.13
CA GLN A 163 5.12 -10.08 -33.46
C GLN A 163 4.39 -9.23 -34.52
N GLN A 164 3.23 -8.66 -34.18
CA GLN A 164 2.54 -7.68 -35.02
C GLN A 164 3.37 -6.41 -35.21
N GLU A 165 3.94 -5.85 -34.13
CA GLU A 165 4.82 -4.67 -34.16
C GLU A 165 6.05 -4.91 -35.04
N LYS A 166 6.71 -6.08 -34.89
CA LYS A 166 7.86 -6.48 -35.69
C LYS A 166 7.52 -6.59 -37.18
N THR A 167 6.36 -7.15 -37.49
CA THR A 167 5.88 -7.25 -38.88
C THR A 167 5.60 -5.87 -39.46
N ARG A 168 4.98 -4.96 -38.68
CA ARG A 168 4.72 -3.58 -39.08
C ARG A 168 6.01 -2.83 -39.38
N LEU A 169 7.00 -2.90 -38.49
CA LEU A 169 8.31 -2.27 -38.65
C LEU A 169 9.06 -2.83 -39.85
N SER A 170 9.03 -4.14 -40.05
CA SER A 170 9.64 -4.79 -41.22
C SER A 170 9.04 -4.25 -42.54
N LEU A 171 7.71 -4.12 -42.59
CA LEU A 171 7.03 -3.58 -43.77
C LEU A 171 7.35 -2.10 -44.01
N GLU A 172 7.53 -1.32 -42.94
CA GLU A 172 7.95 0.08 -43.03
C GLU A 172 9.40 0.22 -43.49
N MET A 173 10.30 -0.66 -43.04
CA MET A 173 11.67 -0.73 -43.52
C MET A 173 11.74 -1.02 -45.03
N VAL A 174 10.95 -1.98 -45.52
CA VAL A 174 10.89 -2.27 -46.98
C VAL A 174 10.43 -1.04 -47.75
N LYS A 175 9.37 -0.35 -47.30
CA LYS A 175 8.88 0.88 -47.95
C LYS A 175 9.92 2.01 -47.94
N LEU A 176 10.68 2.16 -46.86
CA LEU A 176 11.75 3.16 -46.78
C LEU A 176 12.91 2.79 -47.70
N GLN A 177 13.27 1.51 -47.79
CA GLN A 177 14.30 1.04 -48.71
C GLN A 177 13.90 1.28 -50.17
N ASP A 178 12.64 0.99 -50.54
CA ASP A 178 12.14 1.27 -51.88
C ASP A 178 12.19 2.77 -52.22
N LYS A 179 11.85 3.64 -51.25
CA LYS A 179 11.98 5.10 -51.42
C LYS A 179 13.43 5.54 -51.60
N ILE A 180 14.36 4.96 -50.84
CA ILE A 180 15.80 5.23 -50.99
C ILE A 180 16.24 4.86 -52.41
N ASN A 181 15.92 3.65 -52.86
CA ASN A 181 16.28 3.17 -54.19
C ASN A 181 15.68 4.06 -55.30
N GLN A 182 14.43 4.54 -55.14
CA GLN A 182 13.81 5.48 -56.08
C GLN A 182 14.54 6.83 -56.11
N VAL A 183 14.92 7.37 -54.96
CA VAL A 183 15.68 8.64 -54.87
C VAL A 183 17.06 8.49 -55.48
N GLU A 184 17.74 7.36 -55.24
CA GLU A 184 19.05 7.07 -55.83
C GLU A 184 18.96 6.93 -57.35
N PHE A 185 17.95 6.23 -57.86
CA PHE A 185 17.70 6.11 -59.30
C PHE A 185 17.45 7.48 -59.93
N GLN A 186 16.57 8.29 -59.33
CA GLN A 186 16.27 9.64 -59.83
C GLN A 186 17.52 10.53 -59.83
N LYS A 187 18.31 10.49 -58.76
CA LYS A 187 19.55 11.26 -58.64
C LYS A 187 20.58 10.84 -59.69
N THR A 188 20.68 9.54 -59.98
CA THR A 188 21.59 9.03 -61.00
C THR A 188 21.16 9.49 -62.39
N ALA A 189 19.86 9.40 -62.71
CA ALA A 189 19.31 9.91 -63.95
C ALA A 189 19.52 11.44 -64.12
N ASP A 190 19.33 12.21 -63.03
CA ASP A 190 19.57 13.65 -63.03
C ASP A 190 21.05 13.99 -63.24
N ILE A 191 21.97 13.22 -62.65
CA ILE A 191 23.42 13.37 -62.85
C ILE A 191 23.78 13.04 -64.30
N GLU A 192 23.31 11.92 -64.85
CA GLU A 192 23.56 11.54 -66.24
C GLU A 192 23.06 12.60 -67.21
N HIS A 193 21.87 13.15 -66.97
CA HIS A 193 21.32 14.26 -67.75
C HIS A 193 22.19 15.52 -67.65
N GLN A 194 22.67 15.89 -66.46
CA GLN A 194 23.58 17.03 -66.29
C GLN A 194 24.94 16.81 -66.95
N VAL A 195 25.50 15.61 -66.86
CA VAL A 195 26.76 15.25 -67.53
C VAL A 195 26.59 15.38 -69.03
N LEU A 196 25.52 14.82 -69.61
CA LEU A 196 25.26 14.91 -71.05
C LEU A 196 25.10 16.36 -71.52
N LEU A 197 24.43 17.21 -70.74
CA LEU A 197 24.32 18.64 -71.04
C LEU A 197 25.71 19.32 -71.02
N LYS A 198 26.51 19.06 -69.97
CA LYS A 198 27.87 19.61 -69.88
C LYS A 198 28.79 19.08 -70.97
N GLU A 199 28.66 17.82 -71.38
CA GLU A 199 29.42 17.26 -72.50
C GLU A 199 29.07 17.97 -73.81
N LYS A 200 27.78 18.26 -74.05
CA LYS A 200 27.36 19.05 -75.22
C LYS A 200 27.90 20.48 -75.18
N GLU A 201 27.81 21.15 -74.04
CA GLU A 201 28.38 22.49 -73.84
C GLU A 201 29.90 22.49 -74.04
N MET A 202 30.59 21.49 -73.48
CA MET A 202 32.03 21.36 -73.58
C MET A 202 32.47 21.00 -75.01
N GLN A 203 31.70 20.18 -75.74
CA GLN A 203 31.93 19.94 -77.17
C GLN A 203 31.79 21.22 -77.99
N GLN A 204 30.77 22.04 -77.73
CA GLN A 204 30.62 23.34 -78.39
C GLN A 204 31.78 24.29 -78.07
N ILE A 205 32.24 24.30 -76.81
CA ILE A 205 33.42 25.08 -76.39
C ILE A 205 34.68 24.54 -77.07
N ILE A 206 34.90 23.22 -77.12
CA ILE A 206 36.04 22.60 -77.80
C ILE A 206 36.02 22.96 -79.28
N GLU A 207 34.87 22.88 -79.94
CA GLU A 207 34.75 23.23 -81.35
C GLU A 207 35.07 24.72 -81.58
N LYS A 208 34.57 25.60 -80.71
CA LYS A 208 34.90 27.04 -80.73
C LYS A 208 36.39 27.29 -80.43
N GLN A 209 36.95 26.62 -79.43
CA GLN A 209 38.36 26.73 -79.04
C GLN A 209 39.27 26.11 -80.09
N GLN A 210 38.86 25.06 -80.80
CA GLN A 210 39.61 24.46 -81.89
C GLN A 210 39.66 25.39 -83.09
N ASN A 211 38.55 26.09 -83.36
CA ASN A 211 38.51 27.18 -84.33
C ASN A 211 39.42 28.35 -83.90
N GLU A 212 39.36 28.77 -82.63
CA GLU A 212 40.27 29.78 -82.07
C GLU A 212 41.73 29.30 -82.04
N ILE A 213 42.01 28.01 -81.82
CA ILE A 213 43.35 27.41 -81.86
C ILE A 213 43.85 27.34 -83.30
N ASN A 214 43.00 27.09 -84.28
CA ASN A 214 43.39 27.15 -85.69
C ASN A 214 43.70 28.60 -86.10
N GLU A 215 42.89 29.57 -85.67
CA GLU A 215 43.18 31.00 -85.85
C GLU A 215 44.41 31.45 -85.07
N LEU A 216 44.60 30.97 -83.83
CA LEU A 216 45.76 31.23 -83.01
C LEU A 216 46.97 30.52 -83.57
N ASN A 217 46.91 29.32 -84.14
CA ASN A 217 48.04 28.66 -84.81
C ASN A 217 48.44 29.42 -86.08
N LEU A 218 47.48 30.01 -86.79
CA LEU A 218 47.72 31.00 -87.85
C LEU A 218 48.39 32.29 -87.32
N LYS A 219 48.00 32.76 -86.13
CA LYS A 219 48.63 33.93 -85.46
C LYS A 219 49.93 33.58 -84.72
N ASN A 220 50.15 32.34 -84.30
CA ASN A 220 51.29 31.83 -83.52
C ASN A 220 52.41 31.37 -84.47
N SER A 221 52.05 30.96 -85.69
CA SER A 221 53.01 30.93 -86.81
C SER A 221 53.50 32.34 -87.20
N GLN A 222 52.70 33.40 -86.96
CA GLN A 222 53.17 34.79 -87.02
C GLN A 222 53.89 35.26 -85.74
N PHE A 223 53.60 34.67 -84.57
CA PHE A 223 54.17 35.08 -83.26
C PHE A 223 55.42 34.28 -82.82
N LYS A 224 55.84 33.24 -83.54
CA LYS A 224 57.07 32.46 -83.26
C LYS A 224 58.39 33.26 -83.30
N ILE A 225 58.34 34.56 -83.60
CA ILE A 225 59.51 35.46 -83.54
C ILE A 225 59.65 36.16 -82.18
N ILE A 226 58.66 36.13 -81.29
CA ILE A 226 58.71 36.95 -80.07
C ILE A 226 58.62 36.09 -78.81
N HIS A 227 59.80 35.86 -78.26
CA HIS A 227 60.08 35.73 -76.83
C HIS A 227 59.77 34.40 -76.12
N SER A 228 60.78 33.54 -76.16
CA SER A 228 61.25 32.82 -74.98
C SER A 228 61.83 33.84 -73.96
N LYS A 229 61.24 33.92 -72.76
CA LYS A 229 61.80 34.41 -71.47
C LYS A 229 60.65 34.82 -70.54
N ALA A 230 60.18 33.90 -69.68
CA ALA A 230 59.38 34.23 -68.49
C ALA A 230 59.25 32.98 -67.59
N LYS A 231 60.37 32.48 -67.04
CA LYS A 231 60.37 31.25 -66.20
C LYS A 231 60.65 31.53 -64.71
N GLY A 232 60.34 32.74 -64.24
CA GLY A 232 60.44 33.14 -62.83
C GLY A 232 59.13 33.70 -62.26
N GLU A 233 58.41 34.53 -63.03
CA GLU A 233 57.18 35.22 -62.58
C GLU A 233 55.94 34.31 -62.49
N ASN A 234 55.97 33.12 -63.08
CA ASN A 234 54.76 32.31 -63.24
C ASN A 234 54.25 31.73 -61.92
N PHE A 235 55.15 31.43 -60.98
CA PHE A 235 54.77 30.79 -59.72
C PHE A 235 54.12 31.76 -58.73
N GLU A 236 54.63 32.99 -58.63
CA GLU A 236 53.97 34.04 -57.84
C GLU A 236 52.59 34.37 -58.41
N ASN A 237 52.48 34.48 -59.74
CA ASN A 237 51.19 34.75 -60.40
C ASN A 237 50.19 33.59 -60.20
N GLU A 238 50.66 32.35 -60.16
CA GLU A 238 49.83 31.17 -59.87
C GLU A 238 49.32 31.20 -58.42
N VAL A 239 50.21 31.46 -57.46
CA VAL A 239 49.83 31.63 -56.05
C VAL A 239 48.84 32.79 -55.87
N GLU A 240 49.05 33.92 -56.54
CA GLU A 240 48.11 35.05 -56.50
C GLU A 240 46.72 34.64 -57.02
N SER A 241 46.67 33.94 -58.15
CA SER A 241 45.42 33.47 -58.76
C SER A 241 44.64 32.57 -57.80
N GLU A 242 45.32 31.62 -57.17
CA GLU A 242 44.71 30.69 -56.22
C GLU A 242 44.30 31.38 -54.90
N LEU A 243 45.08 32.34 -54.39
CA LEU A 243 44.66 33.18 -53.25
C LEU A 243 43.39 33.97 -53.59
N ARG A 244 43.30 34.55 -54.78
CA ARG A 244 42.12 35.30 -55.22
C ARG A 244 40.91 34.39 -55.41
N LYS A 245 41.08 33.17 -55.93
CA LYS A 245 39.99 32.18 -56.02
C LYS A 245 39.52 31.72 -54.65
N GLY A 246 40.46 31.43 -53.74
CA GLY A 246 40.16 30.88 -52.42
C GLY A 246 39.56 31.90 -51.44
N PHE A 247 39.97 33.17 -51.53
CA PHE A 247 39.63 34.20 -50.54
C PHE A 247 38.96 35.45 -51.10
N GLY A 248 39.04 35.68 -52.42
CA GLY A 248 38.67 36.96 -53.05
C GLY A 248 37.18 37.33 -53.00
N TYR A 249 36.29 36.43 -52.58
CA TYR A 249 34.87 36.75 -52.39
C TYR A 249 34.63 37.63 -51.15
N PHE A 250 35.40 37.42 -50.08
CA PHE A 250 35.25 38.16 -48.82
C PHE A 250 36.48 39.01 -48.48
N ASP A 251 37.68 38.48 -48.72
CA ASP A 251 38.93 39.10 -48.31
C ASP A 251 39.56 39.92 -49.46
N SER A 252 40.52 40.78 -49.12
CA SER A 252 41.26 41.57 -50.11
C SER A 252 42.71 41.14 -50.18
N ILE A 253 43.15 40.67 -51.36
CA ILE A 253 44.53 40.26 -51.63
C ILE A 253 45.27 41.41 -52.34
N GLN A 254 46.35 41.89 -51.72
CA GLN A 254 47.20 42.96 -52.20
C GLN A 254 48.62 42.43 -52.43
N LYS A 255 49.24 42.76 -53.57
CA LYS A 255 50.66 42.51 -53.80
C LYS A 255 51.47 43.60 -53.11
N ILE A 256 52.45 43.22 -52.30
CA ILE A 256 53.36 44.18 -51.67
C ILE A 256 54.51 44.38 -52.66
N ASN A 257 54.56 45.54 -53.31
CA ASN A 257 55.69 45.89 -54.17
C ASN A 257 56.81 46.49 -53.32
N ASP A 258 58.06 46.13 -53.61
CA ASP A 258 59.34 46.43 -52.93
C ASP A 258 59.65 47.93 -52.62
N SER A 259 58.73 48.86 -52.83
CA SER A 259 59.10 50.24 -53.15
C SER A 259 59.10 51.25 -52.00
N ILE A 260 58.65 50.94 -50.78
CA ILE A 260 58.49 52.01 -49.77
C ILE A 260 59.14 51.77 -48.39
N ASP A 261 59.20 50.56 -47.81
CA ASP A 261 59.66 50.41 -46.41
C ASP A 261 60.46 49.12 -46.08
N GLY A 262 61.30 48.63 -47.00
CA GLY A 262 62.21 47.50 -46.71
C GLY A 262 61.53 46.15 -46.42
N VAL A 263 60.22 46.05 -46.63
CA VAL A 263 59.41 44.82 -46.52
C VAL A 263 59.48 44.05 -47.83
N LYS A 264 59.77 42.74 -47.75
CA LYS A 264 59.96 41.87 -48.93
C LYS A 264 58.92 40.76 -49.09
N ALA A 265 57.87 40.78 -48.26
CA ALA A 265 56.75 39.87 -48.41
C ALA A 265 56.08 40.02 -49.79
N ASP A 266 55.58 38.93 -50.36
CA ASP A 266 54.99 38.95 -51.70
C ASP A 266 53.51 39.40 -51.69
N PHE A 267 52.70 38.87 -50.76
CA PHE A 267 51.27 39.18 -50.70
C PHE A 267 50.76 39.48 -49.29
N LEU A 268 49.76 40.35 -49.21
CA LEU A 268 49.01 40.67 -48.00
C LEU A 268 47.54 40.34 -48.21
N GLN A 269 46.99 39.49 -47.35
CA GLN A 269 45.56 39.25 -47.25
C GLN A 269 44.98 40.05 -46.10
N ILE A 270 44.00 40.89 -46.41
CA ILE A 270 43.17 41.59 -45.42
C ILE A 270 41.92 40.74 -45.22
N VAL A 271 41.82 40.11 -44.05
CA VAL A 271 40.69 39.25 -43.69
C VAL A 271 39.51 40.11 -43.28
N LYS A 272 38.36 39.91 -43.92
CA LYS A 272 37.15 40.72 -43.68
C LYS A 272 35.95 39.87 -43.32
N ASN A 273 35.04 40.46 -42.55
CA ASN A 273 33.76 39.85 -42.23
C ASN A 273 32.70 40.10 -43.32
N ALA A 274 31.51 39.53 -43.16
CA ALA A 274 30.38 39.72 -44.09
C ALA A 274 29.95 41.20 -44.24
N ASN A 275 30.29 42.04 -43.26
CA ASN A 275 30.02 43.48 -43.28
C ASN A 275 31.20 44.30 -43.84
N ASN A 276 32.20 43.64 -44.43
CA ASN A 276 33.41 44.25 -45.01
C ASN A 276 34.33 44.94 -43.98
N GLU A 277 34.18 44.66 -42.69
CA GLU A 277 35.06 45.16 -41.61
C GLU A 277 36.31 44.28 -41.52
N THR A 278 37.47 44.92 -41.34
CA THR A 278 38.76 44.22 -41.22
C THR A 278 38.88 43.52 -39.87
N MET A 279 39.03 42.20 -39.91
CA MET A 279 39.23 41.37 -38.71
C MET A 279 40.71 41.10 -38.42
N GLY A 280 41.56 41.14 -39.46
CA GLY A 280 42.99 40.91 -39.32
C GLY A 280 43.72 40.87 -40.66
N LYS A 281 45.01 40.54 -40.62
CA LYS A 281 45.87 40.45 -41.81
C LYS A 281 46.73 39.19 -41.76
N ILE A 282 47.00 38.62 -42.93
CA ILE A 282 47.91 37.48 -43.15
C ILE A 282 48.93 37.89 -44.20
N VAL A 283 50.22 37.68 -43.91
CA VAL A 283 51.31 37.94 -44.85
C VAL A 283 51.74 36.63 -45.52
N TYR A 284 51.97 36.67 -46.82
CA TYR A 284 52.42 35.54 -47.61
C TYR A 284 53.77 35.83 -48.23
N GLU A 285 54.67 34.86 -48.12
CA GLU A 285 55.98 34.83 -48.77
C GLU A 285 56.06 33.61 -49.67
N VAL A 286 56.42 33.81 -50.93
CA VAL A 286 56.52 32.78 -51.95
C VAL A 286 57.99 32.58 -52.33
N LYS A 287 58.42 31.32 -52.34
CA LYS A 287 59.80 30.95 -52.65
C LYS A 287 59.85 29.77 -53.61
N ASN A 288 60.32 30.05 -54.82
CA ASN A 288 60.62 29.03 -55.83
C ASN A 288 62.14 28.81 -55.94
N ALA A 289 62.76 28.31 -54.87
CA ALA A 289 64.20 28.08 -54.78
C ALA A 289 64.53 26.99 -53.74
N GLU A 290 65.80 26.56 -53.69
CA GLU A 290 66.32 25.70 -52.61
C GLU A 290 66.16 26.35 -51.24
N TRP A 291 65.80 25.55 -50.24
CA TRP A 291 65.44 26.02 -48.92
C TRP A 291 66.56 26.83 -48.24
N LYS A 292 66.20 27.96 -47.59
CA LYS A 292 67.10 28.72 -46.71
C LYS A 292 66.44 29.02 -45.38
N ASP A 293 67.12 28.70 -44.27
CA ASP A 293 66.60 28.94 -42.91
C ASP A 293 66.33 30.42 -42.61
N SER A 294 67.06 31.32 -43.28
CA SER A 294 66.83 32.76 -43.17
C SER A 294 65.45 33.25 -43.63
N TRP A 295 64.67 32.46 -44.36
CA TRP A 295 63.35 32.86 -44.86
C TRP A 295 62.33 33.04 -43.74
N VAL A 296 62.33 32.13 -42.76
CA VAL A 296 61.36 32.15 -41.66
C VAL A 296 61.54 33.40 -40.80
N GLY A 297 62.79 33.74 -40.45
CA GLY A 297 63.09 34.95 -39.69
C GLY A 297 62.75 36.24 -40.43
N LYS A 298 62.95 36.29 -41.76
CA LYS A 298 62.56 37.45 -42.58
C LYS A 298 61.04 37.62 -42.63
N LEU A 299 60.31 36.54 -42.87
CA LEU A 299 58.85 36.57 -42.87
C LEU A 299 58.29 36.99 -41.51
N ALA A 300 58.91 36.60 -40.39
CA ALA A 300 58.50 37.06 -39.06
C ALA A 300 58.64 38.58 -38.91
N ILE A 301 59.75 39.16 -39.40
CA ILE A 301 59.97 40.62 -39.43
C ILE A 301 58.93 41.30 -40.33
N ASP A 302 58.68 40.76 -41.52
CA ASP A 302 57.70 41.32 -42.46
C ASP A 302 56.26 41.24 -41.92
N THR A 303 55.93 40.15 -41.23
CA THR A 303 54.64 39.95 -40.54
C THR A 303 54.43 41.02 -39.47
N ALA A 304 55.46 41.30 -38.67
CA ALA A 304 55.43 42.36 -37.66
C ALA A 304 55.31 43.76 -38.29
N ASN A 305 56.10 44.05 -39.34
CA ASN A 305 56.08 45.33 -40.05
C ASN A 305 54.71 45.63 -40.68
N GLN A 306 54.05 44.62 -41.24
CA GLN A 306 52.72 44.75 -41.85
C GLN A 306 51.57 44.78 -40.82
N GLN A 307 51.89 44.73 -39.53
CA GLN A 307 50.92 44.58 -38.43
C GLN A 307 50.00 43.37 -38.65
N ALA A 308 50.51 42.34 -39.30
CA ALA A 308 49.82 41.08 -39.48
C ALA A 308 50.11 40.19 -38.28
N LYS A 309 49.10 39.43 -37.88
CA LYS A 309 49.27 38.51 -36.75
C LYS A 309 49.94 37.23 -37.17
N TYR A 310 49.70 36.79 -38.40
CA TYR A 310 50.18 35.52 -38.95
C TYR A 310 50.89 35.72 -40.27
N GLY A 311 51.90 34.89 -40.53
CA GLY A 311 52.60 34.79 -41.81
C GLY A 311 52.61 33.37 -42.35
N ILE A 312 52.56 33.22 -43.67
CA ILE A 312 52.58 31.93 -44.38
C ILE A 312 53.71 31.95 -45.41
N LEU A 313 54.67 31.03 -45.26
CA LEU A 313 55.76 30.79 -46.20
C LEU A 313 55.40 29.62 -47.11
N ILE A 314 55.30 29.89 -48.41
CA ILE A 314 55.01 28.93 -49.47
C ILE A 314 56.33 28.63 -50.19
N ALA A 315 56.85 27.42 -50.05
CA ALA A 315 58.12 27.03 -50.65
C ALA A 315 57.98 25.78 -51.52
N THR A 316 58.49 25.82 -52.75
CA THR A 316 58.53 24.63 -53.63
C THR A 316 59.48 23.56 -53.09
N SER A 317 60.51 23.96 -52.35
CA SER A 317 61.47 23.09 -51.65
C SER A 317 61.00 22.61 -50.27
N PHE A 318 59.71 22.77 -49.93
CA PHE A 318 59.16 22.34 -48.64
C PHE A 318 59.42 20.85 -48.37
N ASN A 319 59.08 19.98 -49.33
CA ASN A 319 59.23 18.52 -49.22
C ASN A 319 60.70 18.07 -49.17
N ASP A 320 61.63 18.89 -49.68
CA ASP A 320 63.07 18.60 -49.63
C ASP A 320 63.62 18.77 -48.21
N LYS A 321 63.14 19.80 -47.49
CA LYS A 321 63.53 20.05 -46.10
C LYS A 321 62.74 19.20 -45.11
N TYR A 322 61.42 19.21 -45.21
CA TYR A 322 60.52 18.53 -44.28
C TYR A 322 60.09 17.20 -44.89
N LYS A 323 60.95 16.19 -44.76
CA LYS A 323 60.68 14.84 -45.29
C LYS A 323 59.56 14.15 -44.49
N GLY A 324 58.56 13.63 -45.19
CA GLY A 324 57.43 12.88 -44.61
C GLY A 324 56.10 13.17 -45.32
N ASP A 325 55.00 12.63 -44.80
CA ASP A 325 53.64 12.82 -45.34
C ASP A 325 52.98 14.14 -44.85
N LEU A 326 53.77 15.12 -44.41
CA LEU A 326 53.27 16.40 -43.93
C LEU A 326 53.21 17.39 -45.08
N SER A 327 52.10 18.12 -45.22
CA SER A 327 51.93 19.13 -46.29
C SER A 327 52.09 20.58 -45.79
N PHE A 328 52.15 20.77 -44.47
CA PHE A 328 52.42 22.03 -43.81
C PHE A 328 52.93 21.81 -42.39
N ILE A 329 53.65 22.78 -41.85
CA ILE A 329 54.16 22.79 -40.47
C ILE A 329 54.12 24.22 -39.91
N LYS A 330 54.03 24.31 -38.59
CA LYS A 330 54.21 25.56 -37.86
C LYS A 330 55.70 25.76 -37.56
N SER A 331 56.22 26.97 -37.72
CA SER A 331 57.62 27.26 -37.36
C SER A 331 57.88 27.00 -35.87
N GLU A 332 59.01 26.34 -35.57
CA GLU A 332 59.47 26.12 -34.20
C GLU A 332 59.98 27.43 -33.55
N GLU A 333 60.56 28.33 -34.35
CA GLU A 333 61.13 29.59 -33.88
C GLU A 333 60.07 30.68 -33.68
N TYR A 334 59.06 30.73 -34.56
CA TYR A 334 58.04 31.78 -34.55
C TYR A 334 56.64 31.18 -34.52
N ALA A 335 55.98 31.31 -33.37
CA ALA A 335 54.67 30.70 -33.11
C ALA A 335 53.51 31.24 -33.98
N ASN A 336 53.76 32.25 -34.80
CA ASN A 336 52.77 32.86 -35.69
C ASN A 336 53.11 32.67 -37.18
N ILE A 337 54.18 31.94 -37.50
CA ILE A 337 54.57 31.64 -38.88
C ILE A 337 54.26 30.19 -39.23
N TRP A 338 53.63 30.01 -40.38
CA TRP A 338 53.28 28.72 -40.96
C TRP A 338 54.05 28.51 -42.25
N ILE A 339 54.47 27.28 -42.51
CA ILE A 339 55.27 26.90 -43.66
C ILE A 339 54.52 25.77 -44.37
N THR A 340 54.36 25.87 -45.68
CA THR A 340 53.50 24.97 -46.45
C THR A 340 54.07 24.70 -47.83
N ASP A 341 53.68 23.57 -48.40
CA ASP A 341 53.89 23.30 -49.81
C ASP A 341 52.96 24.15 -50.70
N PRO A 342 53.23 24.21 -52.02
CA PRO A 342 52.41 24.96 -52.99
C PRO A 342 51.00 24.40 -53.20
N ASN A 343 50.70 23.17 -52.79
CA ASN A 343 49.39 22.56 -53.02
C ASN A 343 48.43 22.81 -51.84
N SER A 344 48.98 23.09 -50.66
CA SER A 344 48.24 23.11 -49.40
C SER A 344 48.08 24.51 -48.81
N PHE A 345 48.74 25.53 -49.38
CA PHE A 345 48.75 26.87 -48.79
C PHE A 345 47.37 27.53 -48.72
N VAL A 346 46.46 27.22 -49.65
CA VAL A 346 45.07 27.72 -49.59
C VAL A 346 44.36 27.13 -48.38
N PHE A 347 44.54 25.84 -48.11
CA PHE A 347 43.99 25.19 -46.92
C PHE A 347 44.57 25.81 -45.64
N VAL A 348 45.89 25.98 -45.56
CA VAL A 348 46.54 26.65 -44.42
C VAL A 348 45.99 28.07 -44.25
N GLY A 349 45.85 28.83 -45.33
CA GLY A 349 45.25 30.16 -45.31
C GLY A 349 43.82 30.16 -44.74
N GLN A 350 42.98 29.18 -45.09
CA GLN A 350 41.63 29.07 -44.54
C GLN A 350 41.63 28.77 -43.03
N VAL A 351 42.55 27.93 -42.57
CA VAL A 351 42.73 27.64 -41.14
C VAL A 351 43.14 28.90 -40.39
N ILE A 352 44.14 29.64 -40.90
CA ILE A 352 44.59 30.89 -40.26
C ILE A 352 43.51 31.97 -40.29
N ARG A 353 42.79 32.10 -41.40
CA ARG A 353 41.61 32.98 -41.51
C ARG A 353 40.59 32.66 -40.43
N LYS A 354 40.33 31.36 -40.18
CA LYS A 354 39.40 30.94 -39.14
C LYS A 354 39.88 31.27 -37.73
N LEU A 355 41.19 31.16 -37.48
CA LEU A 355 41.78 31.58 -36.21
C LEU A 355 41.59 33.09 -35.99
N ILE A 356 41.86 33.91 -37.00
CA ILE A 356 41.64 35.37 -36.93
C ILE A 356 40.17 35.69 -36.64
N GLU A 357 39.22 35.02 -37.29
CA GLU A 357 37.78 35.18 -37.00
C GLU A 357 37.43 34.89 -35.54
N MET A 358 37.96 33.80 -35.00
CA MET A 358 37.70 33.40 -33.62
C MET A 358 38.26 34.43 -32.64
N GLU A 359 39.49 34.89 -32.85
CA GLU A 359 40.14 35.88 -32.00
C GLU A 359 39.41 37.23 -32.03
N ASN A 360 38.97 37.68 -33.22
CA ASN A 360 38.21 38.92 -33.34
C ASN A 360 36.84 38.82 -32.64
N LYS A 361 36.17 37.66 -32.68
CA LYS A 361 34.94 37.41 -31.91
C LYS A 361 35.20 37.50 -30.41
N PHE A 362 36.25 36.85 -29.92
CA PHE A 362 36.63 36.91 -28.51
C PHE A 362 36.93 38.35 -28.06
N GLU A 363 37.67 39.11 -28.86
CA GLU A 363 38.00 40.50 -28.56
C GLU A 363 36.75 41.39 -28.55
N THR A 364 35.82 41.17 -29.48
CA THR A 364 34.54 41.89 -29.54
C THR A 364 33.67 41.59 -28.33
N GLU A 365 33.53 40.32 -27.94
CA GLU A 365 32.78 39.94 -26.74
C GLU A 365 33.44 40.47 -25.46
N ARG A 366 34.78 40.46 -25.39
CA ARG A 366 35.51 41.06 -24.27
C ARG A 366 35.27 42.57 -24.18
N LYS A 367 35.27 43.28 -25.30
CA LYS A 367 34.96 44.73 -25.35
C LYS A 367 33.51 45.01 -24.97
N LYS A 368 32.55 44.19 -25.40
CA LYS A 368 31.14 44.29 -24.97
C LYS A 368 30.98 44.07 -23.47
N MET A 369 31.70 43.10 -22.89
CA MET A 369 31.71 42.89 -21.44
C MET A 369 32.33 44.09 -20.73
N ALA A 370 33.48 44.59 -21.21
CA ALA A 370 34.15 45.76 -20.62
C ALA A 370 33.27 47.03 -20.69
N SER A 371 32.58 47.28 -21.80
CA SER A 371 31.65 48.42 -21.92
C SER A 371 30.38 48.23 -21.08
N ALA A 372 29.95 46.99 -20.82
CA ALA A 372 28.83 46.70 -19.91
C ALA A 372 29.17 46.94 -18.43
N PHE A 373 30.46 46.96 -18.08
CA PHE A 373 30.94 47.36 -16.74
C PHE A 373 30.93 48.89 -16.54
N GLU A 374 31.03 49.68 -17.61
CA GLU A 374 30.98 51.15 -17.54
C GLU A 374 29.55 51.70 -17.53
N ASP A 375 28.57 50.98 -18.10
CA ASP A 375 27.21 51.51 -18.28
C ASP A 375 26.12 50.51 -17.85
N ASN A 376 25.96 50.29 -16.53
CA ASN A 376 24.83 49.59 -15.86
C ASN A 376 24.24 48.33 -16.55
N GLY A 377 25.02 47.62 -17.38
CA GLY A 377 24.54 46.57 -18.27
C GLY A 377 24.23 45.27 -17.53
N ILE A 378 24.93 45.07 -16.41
CA ILE A 378 24.70 43.98 -15.47
C ILE A 378 23.30 44.09 -14.86
N GLN A 379 22.87 45.30 -14.47
CA GLN A 379 21.54 45.56 -13.90
C GLN A 379 20.41 45.14 -14.87
N LYS A 380 20.52 45.52 -16.16
CA LYS A 380 19.53 45.15 -17.19
C LYS A 380 19.49 43.65 -17.50
N LEU A 381 20.63 42.97 -17.46
CA LEU A 381 20.70 41.52 -17.63
C LEU A 381 20.04 40.78 -16.45
N TYR A 382 20.28 41.24 -15.22
CA TYR A 382 19.61 40.73 -14.03
C TYR A 382 18.10 41.01 -14.06
N GLU A 383 17.67 42.20 -14.46
CA GLU A 383 16.24 42.55 -14.58
C GLU A 383 15.53 41.66 -15.62
N LYS A 384 16.17 41.35 -16.75
CA LYS A 384 15.62 40.45 -17.76
C LYS A 384 15.50 39.00 -17.25
N GLN A 385 16.50 38.50 -16.53
CA GLN A 385 16.41 37.18 -15.90
C GLN A 385 15.33 37.13 -14.81
N GLN A 386 15.20 38.19 -14.01
CA GLN A 386 14.14 38.30 -13.02
C GLN A 386 12.75 38.32 -13.67
N GLU A 387 12.59 38.99 -14.81
CA GLU A 387 11.33 39.00 -15.56
C GLU A 387 10.94 37.62 -16.10
N GLU A 388 11.92 36.85 -16.60
CA GLU A 388 11.68 35.49 -17.09
C GLU A 388 11.30 34.54 -15.95
N ILE A 389 11.97 34.66 -14.80
CA ILE A 389 11.64 33.92 -13.58
C ILE A 389 10.23 34.29 -13.10
N ARG A 390 9.89 35.57 -13.08
CA ARG A 390 8.56 36.05 -12.69
C ARG A 390 7.47 35.50 -13.61
N LYS A 391 7.65 35.56 -14.92
CA LYS A 391 6.70 34.97 -15.89
C LYS A 391 6.55 33.47 -15.70
N PHE A 392 7.62 32.76 -15.36
CA PHE A 392 7.52 31.34 -15.03
C PHE A 392 6.69 31.11 -13.77
N MET A 393 6.98 31.84 -12.69
CA MET A 393 6.32 31.71 -11.39
C MET A 393 4.85 32.13 -11.40
N GLU A 394 4.49 33.19 -12.12
CA GLU A 394 3.14 33.76 -12.11
C GLU A 394 2.21 33.14 -13.16
N VAL A 395 2.75 32.69 -14.30
CA VAL A 395 1.94 32.24 -15.43
C VAL A 395 2.08 30.74 -15.68
N LYS A 396 3.32 30.25 -15.82
CA LYS A 396 3.54 28.85 -16.19
C LYS A 396 3.29 27.91 -15.02
N LEU A 397 3.82 28.22 -13.83
CA LEU A 397 3.71 27.37 -12.66
C LEU A 397 2.25 27.17 -12.19
N PRO A 398 1.39 28.20 -12.10
CA PRO A 398 -0.01 28.00 -11.69
C PRO A 398 -0.82 27.26 -12.74
N SER A 399 -0.51 27.43 -14.03
CA SER A 399 -1.14 26.67 -15.12
C SER A 399 -0.80 25.17 -15.03
N ILE A 400 0.48 24.86 -14.79
CA ILE A 400 0.95 23.48 -14.55
C ILE A 400 0.27 22.90 -13.30
N TRP A 401 0.25 23.65 -12.20
CA TRP A 401 -0.40 23.24 -10.95
C TRP A 401 -1.89 22.95 -11.13
N LYS A 402 -2.61 23.79 -11.88
CA LYS A 402 -4.03 23.58 -12.18
C LYS A 402 -4.27 22.29 -12.98
N LYS A 403 -3.38 21.93 -13.90
CA LYS A 403 -3.46 20.67 -14.65
C LYS A 403 -3.22 19.46 -13.74
N PHE A 404 -2.19 19.52 -12.89
CA PHE A 404 -1.92 18.46 -11.92
C PHE A 404 -3.07 18.28 -10.94
N LYS A 405 -3.60 19.38 -10.38
CA LYS A 405 -4.74 19.32 -9.46
C LYS A 405 -5.96 18.65 -10.09
N LYS A 406 -6.28 18.98 -11.34
CA LYS A 406 -7.36 18.32 -12.07
C LYS A 406 -7.12 16.81 -12.22
N GLN A 407 -5.91 16.40 -12.57
CA GLN A 407 -5.58 14.97 -12.68
C GLN A 407 -5.66 14.23 -11.34
N PHE A 408 -5.27 14.88 -10.24
CA PHE A 408 -5.45 14.32 -8.90
C PHE A 408 -6.92 14.19 -8.52
N ASP A 409 -7.73 15.22 -8.76
CA ASP A 409 -9.17 15.21 -8.50
C ASP A 409 -9.86 14.09 -9.31
N ASP A 410 -9.47 13.92 -10.59
CA ASP A 410 -9.98 12.85 -11.46
C ASP A 410 -9.62 11.45 -10.91
N LEU A 411 -8.38 11.25 -10.45
CA LEU A 411 -7.93 10.00 -9.82
C LEU A 411 -8.66 9.72 -8.50
N GLU A 412 -8.88 10.73 -7.67
CA GLU A 412 -9.62 10.60 -6.41
C GLU A 412 -11.09 10.24 -6.66
N ASN A 413 -11.68 10.80 -7.73
CA ASN A 413 -13.04 10.44 -8.15
C ASN A 413 -13.13 8.99 -8.64
N VAL A 414 -12.13 8.51 -9.39
CA VAL A 414 -12.03 7.10 -9.79
C VAL A 414 -11.88 6.20 -8.57
N GLN A 415 -11.05 6.56 -7.60
CA GLN A 415 -10.90 5.82 -6.34
C GLN A 415 -12.23 5.74 -5.58
N LYS A 416 -12.96 6.86 -5.44
CA LYS A 416 -14.27 6.90 -4.79
C LYS A 416 -15.30 6.04 -5.53
N ALA A 417 -15.29 6.05 -6.87
CA ALA A 417 -16.17 5.22 -7.69
C ALA A 417 -15.87 3.73 -7.50
N LEU A 418 -14.60 3.33 -7.50
CA LEU A 418 -14.17 1.96 -7.24
C LEU A 418 -14.55 1.50 -5.82
N GLY A 419 -14.39 2.37 -4.82
CA GLY A 419 -14.82 2.11 -3.44
C GLY A 419 -16.33 1.87 -3.33
N ARG A 420 -17.16 2.71 -3.96
CA ARG A 420 -18.62 2.52 -4.01
C ARG A 420 -19.03 1.25 -4.75
N SER A 421 -18.34 0.91 -5.83
CA SER A 421 -18.56 -0.34 -6.56
C SER A 421 -18.22 -1.54 -5.70
N ALA A 422 -17.10 -1.51 -4.97
CA ALA A 422 -16.72 -2.57 -4.03
C ALA A 422 -17.76 -2.72 -2.90
N GLU A 423 -18.26 -1.61 -2.33
CA GLU A 423 -19.31 -1.62 -1.32
C GLU A 423 -20.64 -2.17 -1.86
N THR A 424 -20.99 -1.83 -3.10
CA THR A 424 -22.20 -2.34 -3.78
C THR A 424 -22.09 -3.84 -4.05
N ILE A 425 -20.90 -4.32 -4.44
CA ILE A 425 -20.60 -5.74 -4.59
C ILE A 425 -20.71 -6.46 -3.24
N GLY A 426 -20.18 -5.87 -2.15
CA GLY A 426 -20.34 -6.36 -0.78
C GLY A 426 -21.82 -6.50 -0.38
N LYS A 427 -22.61 -5.44 -0.53
CA LYS A 427 -24.05 -5.48 -0.23
C LYS A 427 -24.79 -6.53 -1.08
N SER A 428 -24.42 -6.66 -2.35
CA SER A 428 -25.03 -7.66 -3.24
C SER A 428 -24.67 -9.08 -2.81
N LYS A 429 -23.43 -9.31 -2.36
CA LYS A 429 -22.99 -10.57 -1.74
C LYS A 429 -23.80 -10.87 -0.48
N ASP A 430 -23.97 -9.90 0.42
CA ASP A 430 -24.72 -10.09 1.67
C ASP A 430 -26.20 -10.38 1.41
N ILE A 431 -26.81 -9.70 0.41
CA ILE A 431 -28.18 -9.98 -0.03
C ILE A 431 -28.28 -11.39 -0.63
N LEU A 432 -27.32 -11.80 -1.46
CA LEU A 432 -27.26 -13.15 -2.01
C LEU A 432 -27.12 -14.19 -0.90
N GLU A 433 -26.24 -13.95 0.08
CA GLU A 433 -26.04 -14.84 1.21
C GLU A 433 -27.30 -14.96 2.07
N LYS A 434 -27.98 -13.84 2.34
CA LYS A 434 -29.26 -13.81 3.06
C LYS A 434 -30.38 -14.51 2.28
N ASN A 435 -30.46 -14.32 0.96
CA ASN A 435 -31.44 -15.00 0.11
C ASN A 435 -31.17 -16.50 0.03
N ILE A 436 -29.91 -16.92 -0.09
CA ILE A 436 -29.50 -18.33 -0.05
C ILE A 436 -29.88 -18.93 1.29
N LYS A 437 -29.53 -18.28 2.41
CA LYS A 437 -29.92 -18.71 3.76
C LYS A 437 -31.44 -18.82 3.86
N THR A 438 -32.19 -17.79 3.51
CA THR A 438 -33.67 -17.78 3.65
C THR A 438 -34.35 -18.83 2.76
N GLN A 439 -33.92 -18.98 1.50
CA GLN A 439 -34.54 -19.95 0.58
C GLN A 439 -34.12 -21.38 0.88
N ILE A 440 -32.84 -21.63 1.16
CA ILE A 440 -32.35 -22.99 1.42
C ILE A 440 -32.76 -23.42 2.82
N ILE A 441 -32.50 -22.62 3.85
CA ILE A 441 -32.87 -22.95 5.23
C ILE A 441 -34.39 -23.01 5.36
N GLY A 442 -35.14 -22.03 4.83
CA GLY A 442 -36.60 -22.05 4.88
C GLY A 442 -37.23 -23.22 4.10
N PHE A 443 -36.57 -23.71 3.05
CA PHE A 443 -37.00 -24.93 2.36
C PHE A 443 -36.67 -26.19 3.17
N LEU A 444 -35.50 -26.25 3.81
CA LEU A 444 -35.08 -27.34 4.67
C LEU A 444 -35.95 -27.43 5.94
N GLU A 445 -36.29 -26.32 6.57
CA GLU A 445 -37.23 -26.24 7.70
C GLU A 445 -38.63 -26.74 7.32
N LYS A 446 -39.11 -26.40 6.12
CA LYS A 446 -40.38 -26.89 5.58
C LYS A 446 -40.42 -28.41 5.41
N ILE A 447 -39.28 -29.02 5.08
CA ILE A 447 -39.17 -30.47 4.88
C ILE A 447 -38.95 -31.18 6.23
N SER A 448 -38.15 -30.60 7.12
CA SER A 448 -37.73 -31.22 8.37
C SER A 448 -38.74 -31.04 9.51
N GLY A 449 -39.57 -30.01 9.47
CA GLY A 449 -40.52 -29.65 10.54
C GLY A 449 -39.85 -29.10 11.81
N ILE A 450 -38.55 -28.77 11.74
CA ILE A 450 -37.73 -28.26 12.84
C ILE A 450 -37.21 -26.88 12.45
N ASN A 451 -37.31 -25.90 13.36
CA ASN A 451 -36.81 -24.54 13.15
C ASN A 451 -35.28 -24.53 13.28
N ILE A 452 -34.57 -24.08 12.24
CA ILE A 452 -33.11 -24.14 12.13
C ILE A 452 -32.59 -22.71 12.31
N ASP A 453 -32.41 -22.29 13.56
CA ASP A 453 -31.83 -20.98 13.87
C ASP A 453 -30.33 -20.98 13.52
N THR A 454 -29.92 -20.05 12.66
CA THR A 454 -28.53 -19.89 12.19
C THR A 454 -27.97 -18.55 12.63
N THR A 455 -28.06 -18.28 13.93
CA THR A 455 -27.28 -17.22 14.57
C THR A 455 -26.11 -17.86 15.32
N THR A 456 -25.00 -18.08 14.61
CA THR A 456 -23.69 -18.25 15.24
C THR A 456 -22.82 -17.06 14.89
N GLU A 457 -22.40 -16.40 15.96
CA GLU A 457 -21.61 -15.18 16.06
C GLU A 457 -20.31 -15.24 15.26
N GLU A 458 -19.93 -14.07 14.74
CA GLU A 458 -18.64 -13.78 14.14
C GLU A 458 -17.54 -13.84 15.21
N GLU A 459 -16.53 -14.72 15.02
CA GLU A 459 -15.15 -14.54 15.53
C GLU A 459 -14.25 -14.03 14.42
#